data_AF-A0A2W4K1U7-F1
#
_entry.id   AF-A0A2W4K1U7-F1
#
_cell.length_a   1.000
_cell.length_b   1.000
_cell.length_c   1.000
_cell.angle_alpha   90.00
_cell.angle_beta   90.00
_cell.angle_gamma   90.00
#
_symmetry.space_group_name_H-M   'P 1'
#
loop_
_entity.id
_entity.type
_entity.pdbx_description
1 polymer ?
#
loop_
_entity_poly.entity_id
_entity_poly.type
_entity_poly.pdbx_seq_one_letter_code
_entity_poly.pdbx_strand_id
1 'polypeptide(L)'
;MDKKKDPEKISQKALGLATSALTARVTGNLSIADELAVQALNLVDLADGKDFVEALESRVFNSSDCMSELQKLLDIQARSLGPDHPQVLETLNRLLLRWSSWLSDYNVLLAPVYERLVALRLQQLGPNHPEIADLLMNFSEYLASRGANVDAQNCLTRAVTIRKANFEKTPSSTLSYAQAVTRLGCLLVTMGSYDLAEGYLKSACDLLDATRSRLKLHAFEDLAVAYTEMGKYGEAEAVLKKALLTKDTDSLTTIANCAVQLGSIFLYWGWLDDAVSLFDFSINFDRDSTWTLPGITEKQVVSDDLQNGCNPLEEIFDSLQERYSASDMRRFCRNLMVRKYSWAIPSKNVLKAIAEVGPLVEIGAGTGYWAALLRNRGADIIAYDFAPSATGRNGYTLKTNSWTEVLPATETTVAYHPDRTLFLCWPPLNDEMAYRALRAYTGDSLIYIGEPFPGCTADENFHDRLEKNWVLVKKIDLKRWHLIKDSAFFYTRK
;
A
#
# COMPACT_ATOMS: atom_id res chain seq x y z
N MET A 1 -23.52 27.46 63.16
CA MET A 1 -24.53 26.99 62.19
C MET A 1 -23.92 27.12 60.81
N ASP A 2 -23.22 26.09 60.36
CA ASP A 2 -22.59 26.06 59.03
C ASP A 2 -23.64 25.85 57.95
N LYS A 3 -23.67 26.76 56.97
CA LYS A 3 -24.46 26.60 55.75
C LYS A 3 -23.82 25.50 54.89
N LYS A 4 -24.30 24.25 54.99
CA LYS A 4 -24.05 23.24 53.95
C LYS A 4 -24.54 23.82 52.62
N LYS A 5 -23.62 24.02 51.67
CA LYS A 5 -23.93 24.53 50.33
C LYS A 5 -24.81 23.51 49.61
N ASP A 6 -25.82 24.01 48.92
CA ASP A 6 -26.78 23.24 48.10
C ASP A 6 -26.05 22.56 46.92
N PRO A 7 -25.98 21.22 46.87
CA PRO A 7 -25.24 20.47 45.86
C PRO A 7 -25.69 20.77 44.43
N GLU A 8 -26.99 21.01 44.23
CA GLU A 8 -27.58 21.26 42.91
C GLU A 8 -27.10 22.60 42.32
N LYS A 9 -26.92 23.61 43.19
CA LYS A 9 -26.35 24.91 42.81
C LYS A 9 -24.85 24.85 42.53
N ILE A 10 -24.11 23.97 43.19
CA ILE A 10 -22.68 23.75 42.90
C ILE A 10 -22.53 23.08 41.53
N SER A 11 -23.37 22.09 41.23
CA SER A 11 -23.38 21.38 39.95
C SER A 11 -23.76 22.28 38.76
N GLN A 12 -24.80 23.11 38.89
CA GLN A 12 -25.15 24.08 37.85
C GLN A 12 -24.02 25.09 37.57
N LYS A 13 -23.28 25.47 38.61
CA LYS A 13 -22.14 26.39 38.49
C LYS A 13 -20.91 25.72 37.84
N ALA A 14 -20.62 24.47 38.19
CA ALA A 14 -19.54 23.70 37.56
C ALA A 14 -19.82 23.47 36.06
N LEU A 15 -21.06 23.15 35.72
CA LEU A 15 -21.50 22.97 34.33
C LEU A 15 -21.40 24.26 33.51
N GLY A 16 -21.76 25.41 34.09
CA GLY A 16 -21.59 26.72 33.47
C GLY A 16 -20.13 27.03 33.15
N LEU A 17 -19.21 26.79 34.10
CA LEU A 17 -17.77 27.01 33.91
C LEU A 17 -17.16 26.07 32.87
N ALA A 18 -17.54 24.80 32.85
CA ALA A 18 -17.11 23.84 31.84
C ALA A 18 -17.58 24.23 30.42
N THR A 19 -18.81 24.75 30.31
CA THR A 19 -19.36 25.24 29.04
C THR A 19 -18.62 26.49 28.55
N SER A 20 -18.29 27.41 29.44
CA SER A 20 -17.47 28.59 29.10
C SER A 20 -16.02 28.25 28.74
N ALA A 21 -15.42 27.23 29.37
CA ALA A 21 -14.09 26.74 29.01
C ALA A 21 -14.04 26.18 27.59
N LEU A 22 -15.08 25.43 27.18
CA LEU A 22 -15.22 24.91 25.82
C LEU A 22 -15.36 26.04 24.79
N THR A 23 -16.18 27.06 25.07
CA THR A 23 -16.31 28.24 24.20
C THR A 23 -14.99 29.00 24.06
N ALA A 24 -14.23 29.14 25.15
CA ALA A 24 -12.91 29.77 25.12
C ALA A 24 -11.88 28.96 24.29
N ARG A 25 -11.97 27.62 24.32
CA ARG A 25 -11.10 26.72 23.54
C ARG A 25 -11.39 26.80 22.04
N VAL A 26 -12.67 26.80 21.67
CA VAL A 26 -13.13 26.93 20.26
C VAL A 26 -12.76 28.30 19.67
N THR A 27 -12.71 29.34 20.50
CA THR A 27 -12.33 30.70 20.09
C THR A 27 -10.81 30.98 20.18
N GLY A 28 -10.00 29.97 20.51
CA GLY A 28 -8.54 30.05 20.51
C GLY A 28 -7.90 30.63 21.77
N ASN A 29 -8.68 30.94 22.81
CA ASN A 29 -8.16 31.47 24.08
C ASN A 29 -7.85 30.33 25.07
N LEU A 30 -6.75 29.62 24.78
CA LEU A 30 -6.36 28.39 25.49
C LEU A 30 -6.05 28.62 26.99
N SER A 31 -5.41 29.72 27.35
CA SER A 31 -5.10 30.06 28.75
C SER A 31 -6.36 30.19 29.62
N ILE A 32 -7.37 30.88 29.10
CA ILE A 32 -8.66 31.08 29.78
C ILE A 32 -9.44 29.77 29.84
N ALA A 33 -9.37 28.96 28.78
CA ALA A 33 -9.99 27.64 28.76
C ALA A 33 -9.45 26.72 29.86
N ASP A 34 -8.13 26.72 30.07
CA ASP A 34 -7.49 25.87 31.08
C ASP A 34 -7.76 26.38 32.51
N GLU A 35 -7.77 27.70 32.75
CA GLU A 35 -8.18 28.26 34.05
C GLU A 35 -9.65 27.94 34.41
N LEU A 36 -10.57 28.08 33.46
CA LEU A 36 -12.00 27.79 33.68
C LEU A 36 -12.23 26.28 33.90
N ALA A 37 -11.47 25.42 33.22
CA ALA A 37 -11.50 23.98 33.42
C ALA A 37 -11.04 23.58 34.82
N VAL A 38 -9.97 24.20 35.34
CA VAL A 38 -9.49 23.98 36.72
C VAL A 38 -10.50 24.47 37.75
N GLN A 39 -11.14 25.61 37.52
CA GLN A 39 -12.20 26.12 38.41
C GLN A 39 -13.44 25.23 38.43
N ALA A 40 -13.81 24.64 37.28
CA ALA A 40 -14.88 23.65 37.21
C ALA A 40 -14.53 22.39 38.01
N LEU A 41 -13.30 21.89 37.88
CA LEU A 41 -12.80 20.71 38.62
C LEU A 41 -12.78 20.93 40.13
N ASN A 42 -12.35 22.10 40.61
CA ASN A 42 -12.34 22.43 42.04
C ASN A 42 -13.76 22.51 42.66
N LEU A 43 -14.80 22.76 41.86
CA LEU A 43 -16.18 22.73 42.34
C LEU A 43 -16.75 21.31 42.41
N VAL A 44 -16.20 20.39 41.63
CA VAL A 44 -16.56 18.97 41.63
C VAL A 44 -16.01 18.26 42.87
N ASP A 45 -14.83 18.66 43.37
CA ASP A 45 -14.27 18.18 44.65
C ASP A 45 -15.19 18.41 45.87
N LEU A 46 -16.24 19.22 45.74
CA LEU A 46 -17.22 19.53 46.80
C LEU A 46 -18.55 18.76 46.69
N ALA A 47 -18.77 17.98 45.62
CA ALA A 47 -20.02 17.25 45.38
C ALA A 47 -19.75 15.73 45.32
N ASP A 48 -20.43 14.95 46.16
CA ASP A 48 -20.27 13.49 46.24
C ASP A 48 -20.43 12.81 44.86
N GLY A 49 -19.40 12.03 44.51
CA GLY A 49 -19.01 11.72 43.12
C GLY A 49 -19.69 10.55 42.42
N LYS A 50 -21.00 10.31 42.64
CA LYS A 50 -21.73 9.26 41.88
C LYS A 50 -22.49 9.81 40.68
N ASP A 51 -23.31 10.84 40.90
CA ASP A 51 -24.13 11.44 39.83
C ASP A 51 -23.27 12.21 38.81
N PHE A 52 -22.09 12.68 39.24
CA PHE A 52 -21.13 13.37 38.38
C PHE A 52 -20.41 12.42 37.40
N VAL A 53 -20.17 11.17 37.82
CA VAL A 53 -19.56 10.13 36.96
C VAL A 53 -20.54 9.72 35.86
N GLU A 54 -21.81 9.47 36.21
CA GLU A 54 -22.87 9.14 35.24
C GLU A 54 -23.09 10.27 34.20
N ALA A 55 -23.02 11.53 34.63
CA ALA A 55 -23.16 12.69 33.74
C ALA A 55 -21.97 12.88 32.77
N LEU A 56 -20.74 12.55 33.21
CA LEU A 56 -19.56 12.56 32.35
C LEU A 56 -19.56 11.39 31.37
N GLU A 57 -19.95 10.19 31.82
CA GLU A 57 -20.09 9.01 30.97
C GLU A 57 -21.03 9.28 29.79
N SER A 58 -22.20 9.91 30.01
CA SER A 58 -23.13 10.28 28.94
C SER A 58 -22.56 11.29 27.93
N ARG A 59 -21.59 12.11 28.32
CA ARG A 59 -20.98 13.17 27.49
C ARG A 59 -19.81 12.66 26.65
N VAL A 60 -19.01 11.76 27.23
CA VAL A 60 -17.85 11.11 26.61
C VAL A 60 -18.23 10.33 25.35
N PHE A 61 -19.46 9.82 25.26
CA PHE A 61 -19.96 9.11 24.08
C PHE A 61 -20.24 10.00 22.85
N ASN A 62 -20.21 11.35 22.96
CA ASN A 62 -20.74 12.25 21.91
C ASN A 62 -19.80 13.37 21.41
N SER A 63 -18.51 13.47 21.79
CA SER A 63 -17.63 14.58 21.35
C SER A 63 -16.27 14.19 20.72
N SER A 64 -15.79 15.02 19.80
CA SER A 64 -14.49 14.91 19.11
C SER A 64 -13.28 15.29 19.97
N ASP A 65 -13.46 16.13 21.00
CA ASP A 65 -12.54 16.32 22.13
C ASP A 65 -12.95 15.36 23.27
N CYS A 66 -12.38 14.16 23.27
CA CYS A 66 -12.73 13.07 24.19
C CYS A 66 -11.56 12.69 25.11
N MET A 67 -10.33 13.08 24.76
CA MET A 67 -9.11 12.64 25.47
C MET A 67 -8.92 13.30 26.83
N SER A 68 -9.20 14.59 26.92
CA SER A 68 -9.06 15.32 28.18
C SER A 68 -10.12 14.88 29.19
N GLU A 69 -11.29 14.51 28.70
CA GLU A 69 -12.46 14.05 29.44
C GLU A 69 -12.25 12.62 29.95
N LEU A 70 -11.76 11.72 29.08
CA LEU A 70 -11.40 10.36 29.48
C LEU A 70 -10.25 10.35 30.50
N GLN A 71 -9.26 11.24 30.38
CA GLN A 71 -8.18 11.37 31.36
C GLN A 71 -8.70 11.83 32.72
N LYS A 72 -9.57 12.86 32.74
CA LYS A 72 -10.22 13.32 33.99
C LYS A 72 -11.07 12.22 34.61
N LEU A 73 -11.82 11.48 33.80
CA LEU A 73 -12.64 10.36 34.27
C LEU A 73 -11.76 9.26 34.88
N LEU A 74 -10.64 8.92 34.24
CA LEU A 74 -9.68 7.94 34.75
C LEU A 74 -9.13 8.37 36.11
N ASP A 75 -8.72 9.64 36.25
CA ASP A 75 -8.15 10.17 37.50
C ASP A 75 -9.17 10.13 38.66
N ILE A 76 -10.43 10.49 38.38
CA ILE A 76 -11.53 10.45 39.36
C ILE A 76 -11.86 9.01 39.76
N GLN A 77 -11.99 8.10 38.79
CA GLN A 77 -12.30 6.70 39.04
C GLN A 77 -11.15 5.99 39.77
N ALA A 78 -9.89 6.25 39.41
CA ALA A 78 -8.73 5.66 40.07
C ALA A 78 -8.61 6.09 41.53
N ARG A 79 -8.98 7.34 41.88
CA ARG A 79 -8.99 7.83 43.26
C ARG A 79 -10.17 7.30 44.08
N SER A 80 -11.35 7.18 43.47
CA SER A 80 -12.58 6.79 44.19
C SER A 80 -12.75 5.27 44.31
N LEU A 81 -12.38 4.51 43.28
CA LEU A 81 -12.63 3.08 43.18
C LEU A 81 -11.34 2.22 43.31
N GLY A 82 -10.17 2.85 43.18
CA GLY A 82 -8.87 2.20 43.15
C GLY A 82 -8.42 1.82 41.73
N PRO A 83 -7.10 1.71 41.48
CA PRO A 83 -6.52 1.63 40.14
C PRO A 83 -6.85 0.35 39.36
N ASP A 84 -7.17 -0.74 40.07
CA ASP A 84 -7.47 -2.03 39.45
C ASP A 84 -8.99 -2.27 39.29
N HIS A 85 -9.83 -1.28 39.63
CA HIS A 85 -11.29 -1.42 39.55
C HIS A 85 -11.75 -1.57 38.09
N PRO A 86 -12.77 -2.42 37.80
CA PRO A 86 -13.19 -2.69 36.42
C PRO A 86 -13.54 -1.46 35.57
N GLN A 87 -14.10 -0.41 36.17
CA GLN A 87 -14.40 0.85 35.46
C GLN A 87 -13.13 1.63 35.08
N VAL A 88 -12.11 1.62 35.94
CA VAL A 88 -10.81 2.28 35.67
C VAL A 88 -10.12 1.61 34.49
N LEU A 89 -10.12 0.28 34.46
CA LEU A 89 -9.51 -0.49 33.37
C LEU A 89 -10.25 -0.31 32.03
N GLU A 90 -11.57 -0.14 32.04
CA GLU A 90 -12.37 0.16 30.84
C GLU A 90 -12.06 1.56 30.29
N THR A 91 -12.02 2.57 31.17
CA THR A 91 -11.64 3.94 30.79
C THR A 91 -10.20 3.99 30.27
N LEU A 92 -9.29 3.21 30.86
CA LEU A 92 -7.91 3.09 30.41
C LEU A 92 -7.81 2.43 29.01
N ASN A 93 -8.57 1.38 28.74
CA ASN A 93 -8.63 0.75 27.41
C ASN A 93 -9.06 1.76 26.33
N ARG A 94 -10.06 2.59 26.62
CA ARG A 94 -10.56 3.63 25.72
C ARG A 94 -9.52 4.72 25.45
N LEU A 95 -8.79 5.14 26.48
CA LEU A 95 -7.67 6.07 26.35
C LEU A 95 -6.56 5.50 25.48
N LEU A 96 -6.20 4.23 25.68
CA LEU A 96 -5.16 3.56 24.91
C LEU A 96 -5.50 3.48 23.42
N LEU A 97 -6.73 3.10 23.06
CA LEU A 97 -7.21 3.07 21.67
C LEU A 97 -7.11 4.45 20.99
N ARG A 98 -7.34 5.52 21.76
CA ARG A 98 -7.32 6.87 21.24
C ARG A 98 -5.90 7.44 21.19
N TRP A 99 -5.03 7.10 22.14
CA TRP A 99 -3.60 7.42 22.05
C TRP A 99 -2.93 6.73 20.85
N SER A 100 -3.25 5.46 20.60
CA SER A 100 -2.66 4.70 19.49
C SER A 100 -3.03 5.30 18.12
N SER A 101 -4.20 5.94 17.99
CA SER A 101 -4.66 6.56 16.74
C SER A 101 -4.18 8.01 16.52
N TRP A 102 -3.75 8.73 17.56
CA TRP A 102 -3.42 10.17 17.48
C TRP A 102 -1.93 10.49 17.37
N LEU A 103 -1.04 9.60 17.78
CA LEU A 103 0.39 9.92 17.98
C LEU A 103 1.29 8.87 17.32
N SER A 104 1.68 9.04 16.05
CA SER A 104 2.66 8.14 15.41
C SER A 104 4.03 8.16 16.12
N ASP A 105 4.38 9.27 16.77
CA ASP A 105 5.75 9.56 17.21
C ASP A 105 6.01 9.41 18.72
N TYR A 106 4.98 9.24 19.57
CA TYR A 106 5.14 9.13 21.05
C TYR A 106 4.83 7.74 21.64
N ASN A 107 4.74 6.72 20.80
CA ASN A 107 4.14 5.41 21.12
C ASN A 107 4.98 4.41 21.96
N VAL A 108 6.21 4.73 22.41
CA VAL A 108 7.07 3.72 23.10
C VAL A 108 6.57 3.35 24.51
N LEU A 109 5.81 4.23 25.16
CA LEU A 109 5.41 4.07 26.56
C LEU A 109 4.11 3.28 26.77
N LEU A 110 3.40 2.89 25.71
CA LEU A 110 2.07 2.25 25.82
C LEU A 110 2.12 0.73 25.94
N ALA A 111 3.17 0.05 25.44
CA ALA A 111 3.27 -1.41 25.50
C ALA A 111 3.15 -1.95 26.94
N PRO A 112 3.89 -1.41 27.93
CA PRO A 112 3.77 -1.89 29.32
C PRO A 112 2.39 -1.63 29.92
N VAL A 113 1.68 -0.59 29.45
CA VAL A 113 0.33 -0.25 29.89
C VAL A 113 -0.70 -1.24 29.32
N TYR A 114 -0.60 -1.55 28.03
CA TYR A 114 -1.41 -2.60 27.41
C TYR A 114 -1.16 -3.97 28.06
N GLU A 115 0.10 -4.36 28.29
CA GLU A 115 0.44 -5.64 28.92
C GLU A 115 -0.15 -5.74 30.33
N ARG A 116 0.00 -4.69 31.15
CA ARG A 116 -0.59 -4.66 32.49
C ARG A 116 -2.11 -4.72 32.44
N LEU A 117 -2.74 -3.97 31.54
CA LEU A 117 -4.20 -3.98 31.38
C LEU A 117 -4.71 -5.37 30.98
N VAL A 118 -4.06 -6.01 29.99
CA VAL A 118 -4.39 -7.38 29.56
C VAL A 118 -4.22 -8.36 30.72
N ALA A 119 -3.13 -8.29 31.48
CA ALA A 119 -2.88 -9.17 32.63
C ALA A 119 -3.95 -9.04 33.73
N LEU A 120 -4.31 -7.81 34.10
CA LEU A 120 -5.34 -7.54 35.11
C LEU A 120 -6.71 -8.03 34.66
N ARG A 121 -7.07 -7.76 33.39
CA ARG A 121 -8.35 -8.22 32.83
C ARG A 121 -8.41 -9.73 32.69
N LEU A 122 -7.31 -10.39 32.33
CA LEU A 122 -7.21 -11.85 32.33
C LEU A 122 -7.48 -12.44 33.71
N GLN A 123 -6.97 -11.81 34.78
CA GLN A 123 -7.20 -12.24 36.15
C GLN A 123 -8.66 -12.03 36.60
N GLN A 124 -9.29 -10.92 36.20
CA GLN A 124 -10.66 -10.57 36.60
C GLN A 124 -11.73 -11.39 35.87
N LEU A 125 -11.57 -11.58 34.56
CA LEU A 125 -12.62 -12.11 33.68
C LEU A 125 -12.33 -13.56 33.24
N GLY A 126 -11.10 -14.01 33.41
CA GLY A 126 -10.63 -15.30 32.91
C GLY A 126 -10.17 -15.26 31.44
N PRO A 127 -9.45 -16.30 30.98
CA PRO A 127 -8.72 -16.27 29.71
C PRO A 127 -9.58 -16.36 28.44
N ASN A 128 -10.84 -16.75 28.56
CA ASN A 128 -11.76 -16.98 27.44
C ASN A 128 -12.88 -15.93 27.34
N HIS A 129 -12.80 -14.86 28.12
CA HIS A 129 -13.82 -13.81 28.12
C HIS A 129 -13.74 -12.96 26.84
N PRO A 130 -14.87 -12.59 26.20
CA PRO A 130 -14.88 -11.81 24.95
C PRO A 130 -14.12 -10.48 25.02
N GLU A 131 -14.14 -9.79 26.17
CA GLU A 131 -13.40 -8.53 26.37
C GLU A 131 -11.88 -8.70 26.24
N ILE A 132 -11.35 -9.89 26.57
CA ILE A 132 -9.93 -10.19 26.35
C ILE A 132 -9.60 -10.21 24.86
N ALA A 133 -10.51 -10.68 24.01
CA ALA A 133 -10.30 -10.65 22.57
C ALA A 133 -10.23 -9.21 22.05
N ASP A 134 -11.07 -8.31 22.55
CA ASP A 134 -11.03 -6.88 22.17
C ASP A 134 -9.73 -6.21 22.58
N LEU A 135 -9.27 -6.46 23.81
CA LEU A 135 -7.99 -5.95 24.30
C LEU A 135 -6.81 -6.46 23.48
N LEU A 136 -6.79 -7.76 23.14
CA LEU A 136 -5.75 -8.36 22.31
C LEU A 136 -5.77 -7.81 20.88
N MET A 137 -6.95 -7.57 20.30
CA MET A 137 -7.07 -6.95 18.98
C MET A 137 -6.53 -5.51 18.98
N ASN A 138 -6.86 -4.72 20.00
CA ASN A 138 -6.33 -3.35 20.13
C ASN A 138 -4.82 -3.35 20.35
N PHE A 139 -4.31 -4.23 21.21
CA PHE A 139 -2.88 -4.35 21.48
C PHE A 139 -2.12 -4.83 20.24
N SER A 140 -2.69 -5.72 19.44
CA SER A 140 -2.08 -6.18 18.19
C SER A 140 -1.90 -5.06 17.17
N GLU A 141 -2.85 -4.14 17.08
CA GLU A 141 -2.80 -2.98 16.18
C GLU A 141 -1.67 -2.04 16.61
N TYR A 142 -1.55 -1.81 17.91
CA TYR A 142 -0.41 -1.10 18.48
C TYR A 142 0.93 -1.81 18.18
N LEU A 143 1.04 -3.12 18.40
CA LEU A 143 2.26 -3.89 18.15
C LEU A 143 2.66 -3.87 16.66
N ALA A 144 1.70 -4.03 15.75
CA ALA A 144 1.92 -3.97 14.32
C ALA A 144 2.45 -2.59 13.88
N SER A 145 1.92 -1.49 14.44
CA SER A 145 2.41 -0.13 14.17
C SER A 145 3.88 0.09 14.57
N ARG A 146 4.42 -0.76 15.46
CA ARG A 146 5.82 -0.76 15.91
C ARG A 146 6.69 -1.76 15.14
N GLY A 147 6.13 -2.49 14.18
CA GLY A 147 6.80 -3.57 13.46
C GLY A 147 6.92 -4.87 14.25
N ALA A 148 6.33 -4.98 15.46
CA ALA A 148 6.31 -6.20 16.26
C ALA A 148 5.24 -7.19 15.74
N ASN A 149 5.37 -7.58 14.47
CA ASN A 149 4.36 -8.32 13.72
C ASN A 149 4.10 -9.73 14.28
N VAL A 150 5.14 -10.40 14.82
CA VAL A 150 5.00 -11.74 15.42
C VAL A 150 4.14 -11.68 16.69
N ASP A 151 4.38 -10.69 17.55
CA ASP A 151 3.59 -10.51 18.79
C ASP A 151 2.15 -10.08 18.47
N ALA A 152 1.97 -9.22 17.46
CA ALA A 152 0.65 -8.86 16.95
C ALA A 152 -0.12 -10.10 16.43
N GLN A 153 0.57 -10.97 15.67
CA GLN A 153 -0.01 -12.21 15.16
C GLN A 153 -0.42 -13.15 16.30
N ASN A 154 0.41 -13.29 17.33
CA ASN A 154 0.09 -14.09 18.52
C ASN A 154 -1.17 -13.56 19.23
N CYS A 155 -1.27 -12.23 19.41
CA CYS A 155 -2.43 -11.58 20.00
C CYS A 155 -3.71 -11.84 19.18
N LEU A 156 -3.65 -11.64 17.86
CA LEU A 156 -4.79 -11.86 16.97
C LEU A 156 -5.20 -13.33 16.88
N THR A 157 -4.25 -14.26 16.84
CA THR A 157 -4.53 -15.70 16.85
C THR A 157 -5.30 -16.12 18.11
N ARG A 158 -4.89 -15.58 19.26
CA ARG A 158 -5.60 -15.80 20.53
C ARG A 158 -6.99 -15.14 20.53
N ALA A 159 -7.12 -13.92 20.03
CA ALA A 159 -8.41 -13.25 19.90
C ALA A 159 -9.38 -14.02 18.99
N VAL A 160 -8.92 -14.51 17.84
CA VAL A 160 -9.67 -15.38 16.92
C VAL A 160 -10.13 -16.65 17.64
N THR A 161 -9.27 -17.28 18.43
CA THR A 161 -9.61 -18.49 19.20
C THR A 161 -10.72 -18.22 20.22
N ILE A 162 -10.63 -17.12 20.98
CA ILE A 162 -11.65 -16.71 21.96
C ILE A 162 -12.98 -16.40 21.27
N ARG A 163 -12.95 -15.67 20.15
CA ARG A 163 -14.16 -15.33 19.38
C ARG A 163 -14.79 -16.57 18.75
N LYS A 164 -13.99 -17.50 18.23
CA LYS A 164 -14.46 -18.78 17.67
C LYS A 164 -15.17 -19.64 18.73
N ALA A 165 -14.65 -19.71 19.95
CA ALA A 165 -15.28 -20.46 21.05
C ALA A 165 -16.64 -19.87 21.49
N ASN A 166 -16.90 -18.62 21.12
CA ASN A 166 -18.14 -17.91 21.42
C ASN A 166 -19.00 -17.65 20.17
N PHE A 167 -18.60 -18.19 19.02
CA PHE A 167 -19.27 -18.07 17.73
C PHE A 167 -20.67 -18.71 17.77
N GLU A 168 -21.61 -18.14 17.01
CA GLU A 168 -23.03 -18.56 16.89
C GLU A 168 -23.87 -18.50 18.18
N LYS A 169 -23.31 -18.05 19.32
CA LYS A 169 -24.09 -17.88 20.56
C LYS A 169 -25.04 -16.69 20.50
N THR A 170 -24.69 -15.67 19.70
CA THR A 170 -25.52 -14.47 19.47
C THR A 170 -25.32 -13.95 18.04
N PRO A 171 -26.27 -13.20 17.45
CA PRO A 171 -26.08 -12.53 16.16
C PRO A 171 -24.87 -11.58 16.13
N SER A 172 -24.53 -10.97 17.27
CA SER A 172 -23.34 -10.11 17.42
C SER A 172 -22.03 -10.89 17.43
N SER A 173 -22.03 -12.15 17.87
CA SER A 173 -20.82 -12.99 17.93
C SER A 173 -20.23 -13.31 16.55
N THR A 174 -21.09 -13.42 15.53
CA THR A 174 -20.67 -13.66 14.13
C THR A 174 -19.87 -12.48 13.60
N LEU A 175 -20.35 -11.25 13.80
CA LEU A 175 -19.65 -10.05 13.36
C LEU A 175 -18.32 -9.86 14.10
N SER A 176 -18.30 -10.07 15.42
CA SER A 176 -17.06 -9.98 16.20
C SER A 176 -16.02 -11.02 15.78
N TYR A 177 -16.45 -12.25 15.46
CA TYR A 177 -15.55 -13.27 14.92
C TYR A 177 -15.01 -12.86 13.54
N ALA A 178 -15.89 -12.36 12.66
CA ALA A 178 -15.53 -11.86 11.34
C ALA A 178 -14.46 -10.74 11.41
N GLN A 179 -14.62 -9.79 12.33
CA GLN A 179 -13.64 -8.72 12.56
C GLN A 179 -12.28 -9.26 13.00
N ALA A 180 -12.25 -10.24 13.92
CA ALA A 180 -11.00 -10.84 14.38
C ALA A 180 -10.26 -11.57 13.25
N VAL A 181 -10.95 -12.38 12.44
CA VAL A 181 -10.31 -13.07 11.31
C VAL A 181 -9.90 -12.11 10.19
N THR A 182 -10.63 -11.02 9.98
CA THR A 182 -10.25 -9.95 9.03
C THR A 182 -8.93 -9.31 9.44
N ARG A 183 -8.79 -8.90 10.71
CA ARG A 183 -7.55 -8.28 11.23
C ARG A 183 -6.36 -9.23 11.12
N LEU A 184 -6.54 -10.51 11.45
CA LEU A 184 -5.48 -11.51 11.31
C LEU A 184 -5.08 -11.71 9.84
N GLY A 185 -6.07 -11.82 8.94
CA GLY A 185 -5.82 -11.90 7.50
C GLY A 185 -5.02 -10.72 6.96
N CYS A 186 -5.43 -9.49 7.29
CA CYS A 186 -4.76 -8.26 6.89
C CYS A 186 -3.32 -8.17 7.41
N LEU A 187 -3.08 -8.55 8.68
CA LEU A 187 -1.72 -8.61 9.24
C LEU A 187 -0.85 -9.61 8.47
N LEU A 188 -1.39 -10.80 8.14
CA LEU A 188 -0.66 -11.81 7.39
C LEU A 188 -0.32 -11.34 5.96
N VAL A 189 -1.21 -10.58 5.31
CA VAL A 189 -0.90 -9.91 4.02
C VAL A 189 0.26 -8.93 4.18
N THR A 190 0.24 -8.11 5.24
CA THR A 190 1.31 -7.14 5.54
C THR A 190 2.65 -7.85 5.80
N MET A 191 2.63 -9.04 6.39
CA MET A 191 3.80 -9.88 6.62
C MET A 191 4.26 -10.68 5.38
N GLY A 192 3.53 -10.61 4.26
CA GLY A 192 3.82 -11.39 3.05
C GLY A 192 3.44 -12.88 3.15
N SER A 193 2.68 -13.28 4.17
CA SER A 193 2.23 -14.66 4.41
C SER A 193 0.90 -14.95 3.71
N TYR A 194 0.89 -14.82 2.38
CA TYR A 194 -0.35 -14.82 1.58
C TYR A 194 -1.13 -16.15 1.62
N ASP A 195 -0.43 -17.29 1.64
CA ASP A 195 -1.06 -18.63 1.75
C ASP A 195 -1.88 -18.77 3.04
N LEU A 196 -1.34 -18.27 4.16
CA LEU A 196 -2.03 -18.29 5.44
C LEU A 196 -3.18 -17.27 5.48
N ALA A 197 -2.97 -16.09 4.86
CA ALA A 197 -3.98 -15.04 4.80
C ALA A 197 -5.24 -15.48 4.03
N GLU A 198 -5.08 -16.24 2.94
CA GLU A 198 -6.17 -16.68 2.06
C GLU A 198 -7.32 -17.32 2.84
N GLY A 199 -7.03 -18.27 3.74
CA GLY A 199 -8.03 -18.98 4.52
C GLY A 199 -8.82 -18.07 5.46
N TYR A 200 -8.13 -17.16 6.15
CA TYR A 200 -8.76 -16.21 7.07
C TYR A 200 -9.60 -15.18 6.32
N LEU A 201 -9.11 -14.65 5.21
CA LEU A 201 -9.79 -13.63 4.42
C LEU A 201 -11.01 -14.18 3.66
N LYS A 202 -10.96 -15.42 3.16
CA LYS A 202 -12.15 -16.13 2.64
C LYS A 202 -13.22 -16.25 3.71
N SER A 203 -12.85 -16.77 4.88
CA SER A 203 -13.77 -16.88 6.01
C SER A 203 -14.32 -15.51 6.43
N ALA A 204 -13.51 -14.47 6.43
CA ALA A 204 -13.95 -13.11 6.72
C ALA A 204 -15.02 -12.64 5.72
N CYS A 205 -14.78 -12.81 4.42
CA CYS A 205 -15.72 -12.41 3.37
C CYS A 205 -17.09 -13.08 3.55
N ASP A 206 -17.12 -14.40 3.79
CA ASP A 206 -18.36 -15.17 3.96
C ASP A 206 -19.14 -14.72 5.20
N LEU A 207 -18.45 -14.51 6.33
CA LEU A 207 -19.06 -14.06 7.58
C LEU A 207 -19.56 -12.61 7.51
N LEU A 208 -18.79 -11.73 6.85
CA LEU A 208 -19.18 -10.33 6.66
C LEU A 208 -20.35 -10.21 5.69
N ASP A 209 -20.48 -11.11 4.72
CA ASP A 209 -21.65 -11.20 3.85
C ASP A 209 -22.90 -11.63 4.63
N ALA A 210 -22.78 -12.70 5.42
CA ALA A 210 -23.87 -13.19 6.25
C ALA A 210 -24.39 -12.15 7.25
N THR A 211 -23.50 -11.27 7.73
CA THR A 211 -23.83 -10.18 8.67
C THR A 211 -24.18 -8.86 7.98
N ARG A 212 -24.14 -8.81 6.64
CA ARG A 212 -24.35 -7.58 5.85
C ARG A 212 -23.47 -6.42 6.33
N SER A 213 -22.25 -6.73 6.74
CA SER A 213 -21.31 -5.77 7.29
C SER A 213 -20.61 -4.99 6.19
N ARG A 214 -20.48 -3.67 6.38
CA ARG A 214 -19.75 -2.76 5.49
C ARG A 214 -18.25 -3.05 5.43
N LEU A 215 -17.71 -3.75 6.43
CA LEU A 215 -16.30 -4.15 6.45
C LEU A 215 -15.96 -5.18 5.36
N LYS A 216 -16.97 -5.78 4.72
CA LYS A 216 -16.79 -6.74 3.62
C LYS A 216 -15.91 -6.19 2.49
N LEU A 217 -16.03 -4.89 2.17
CA LEU A 217 -15.22 -4.25 1.14
C LEU A 217 -13.71 -4.34 1.42
N HIS A 218 -13.30 -4.08 2.65
CA HIS A 218 -11.89 -4.15 3.05
C HIS A 218 -11.38 -5.59 3.01
N ALA A 219 -12.19 -6.56 3.46
CA ALA A 219 -11.82 -7.97 3.38
C ALA A 219 -11.65 -8.45 1.93
N PHE A 220 -12.45 -7.94 1.00
CA PHE A 220 -12.26 -8.21 -0.44
C PHE A 220 -10.99 -7.59 -0.99
N GLU A 221 -10.69 -6.34 -0.63
CA GLU A 221 -9.46 -5.67 -1.04
C GLU A 221 -8.22 -6.46 -0.58
N ASP A 222 -8.17 -6.82 0.70
CA ASP A 222 -7.06 -7.61 1.27
C ASP A 222 -6.92 -8.99 0.60
N LEU A 223 -8.05 -9.66 0.31
CA LEU A 223 -8.05 -10.97 -0.35
C LEU A 223 -7.55 -10.86 -1.80
N ALA A 224 -7.92 -9.79 -2.51
CA ALA A 224 -7.44 -9.53 -3.86
C ALA A 224 -5.94 -9.26 -3.89
N VAL A 225 -5.40 -8.52 -2.91
CA VAL A 225 -3.95 -8.31 -2.75
C VAL A 225 -3.25 -9.64 -2.52
N ALA A 226 -3.76 -10.48 -1.61
CA ALA A 226 -3.19 -11.80 -1.34
C ALA A 226 -3.12 -12.66 -2.61
N TYR A 227 -4.22 -12.73 -3.38
CA TYR A 227 -4.24 -13.47 -4.63
C TYR A 227 -3.29 -12.91 -5.69
N THR A 228 -3.20 -11.58 -5.81
CA THR A 228 -2.30 -10.92 -6.76
C THR A 228 -0.83 -11.26 -6.48
N GLU A 229 -0.42 -11.23 -5.21
CA GLU A 229 0.95 -11.59 -4.80
C GLU A 229 1.25 -13.09 -4.95
N MET A 230 0.21 -13.94 -4.91
CA MET A 230 0.32 -15.38 -5.21
C MET A 230 0.29 -15.70 -6.71
N GLY A 231 0.07 -14.69 -7.58
CA GLY A 231 -0.13 -14.88 -9.03
C GLY A 231 -1.48 -15.49 -9.41
N LYS A 232 -2.43 -15.58 -8.46
CA LYS A 232 -3.81 -16.06 -8.65
C LYS A 232 -4.72 -14.96 -9.23
N TYR A 233 -4.37 -14.45 -10.41
CA TYR A 233 -5.03 -13.27 -10.98
C TYR A 233 -6.53 -13.47 -11.30
N GLY A 234 -6.95 -14.69 -11.66
CA GLY A 234 -8.35 -15.00 -11.92
C GLY A 234 -9.21 -14.92 -10.65
N GLU A 235 -8.69 -15.42 -9.53
CA GLU A 235 -9.36 -15.32 -8.23
C GLU A 235 -9.37 -13.89 -7.71
N ALA A 236 -8.28 -13.13 -7.92
CA ALA A 236 -8.21 -11.70 -7.60
C ALA A 236 -9.28 -10.91 -8.38
N GLU A 237 -9.38 -11.14 -9.69
CA GLU A 237 -10.43 -10.53 -10.54
C GLU A 237 -11.83 -10.82 -10.01
N ALA A 238 -12.14 -12.08 -9.70
CA ALA A 238 -13.45 -12.49 -9.22
C ALA A 238 -13.84 -11.78 -7.92
N VAL A 239 -12.89 -11.62 -6.99
CA VAL A 239 -13.12 -10.91 -5.73
C VAL A 239 -13.28 -9.40 -5.94
N LEU A 240 -12.45 -8.78 -6.78
CA LEU A 240 -12.53 -7.35 -7.08
C LEU A 240 -13.84 -6.99 -7.78
N LYS A 241 -14.30 -7.82 -8.73
CA LYS A 241 -15.63 -7.65 -9.35
C LYS A 241 -16.74 -7.69 -8.30
N LYS A 242 -16.69 -8.63 -7.35
CA LYS A 242 -17.64 -8.69 -6.23
C LYS A 242 -17.59 -7.43 -5.37
N ALA A 243 -16.40 -6.92 -5.06
CA ALA A 243 -16.21 -5.70 -4.29
C ALA A 243 -16.87 -4.50 -4.98
N LEU A 244 -16.56 -4.29 -6.26
CA LEU A 244 -17.12 -3.18 -7.03
C LEU A 244 -18.65 -3.27 -7.20
N LEU A 245 -19.22 -4.48 -7.18
CA LEU A 245 -20.68 -4.70 -7.26
C LEU A 245 -21.44 -4.45 -5.95
N THR A 246 -20.76 -4.35 -4.81
CA THR A 246 -21.41 -4.09 -3.51
C THR A 246 -22.12 -2.74 -3.42
N LYS A 247 -21.71 -1.76 -4.24
CA LYS A 247 -22.22 -0.37 -4.25
C LYS A 247 -22.26 0.29 -2.87
N ASP A 248 -21.40 -0.14 -1.94
CA ASP A 248 -21.28 0.45 -0.61
C ASP A 248 -20.45 1.74 -0.69
N THR A 249 -21.13 2.89 -0.77
CA THR A 249 -20.51 4.20 -1.00
C THR A 249 -19.87 4.82 0.24
N ASP A 250 -19.88 4.12 1.39
CA ASP A 250 -19.28 4.63 2.62
C ASP A 250 -17.75 4.48 2.67
N SER A 251 -17.15 3.65 1.82
CA SER A 251 -15.68 3.55 1.65
C SER A 251 -15.25 3.83 0.21
N LEU A 252 -15.33 5.11 -0.19
CA LEU A 252 -14.99 5.54 -1.55
C LEU A 252 -13.55 5.16 -1.94
N THR A 253 -12.62 5.29 -0.99
CA THR A 253 -11.21 4.95 -1.18
C THR A 253 -11.00 3.46 -1.46
N THR A 254 -11.66 2.57 -0.71
CA THR A 254 -11.56 1.12 -0.95
C THR A 254 -12.07 0.74 -2.33
N ILE A 255 -13.16 1.36 -2.80
CA ILE A 255 -13.68 1.07 -4.13
C ILE A 255 -12.73 1.58 -5.22
N ALA A 256 -12.21 2.80 -5.07
CA ALA A 256 -11.19 3.32 -6.00
C ALA A 256 -9.97 2.39 -6.05
N ASN A 257 -9.49 1.92 -4.91
CA ASN A 257 -8.38 0.95 -4.83
C ASN A 257 -8.73 -0.37 -5.53
N CYS A 258 -9.92 -0.92 -5.31
CA CYS A 258 -10.37 -2.13 -5.99
C CYS A 258 -10.40 -1.95 -7.51
N ALA A 259 -10.84 -0.79 -8.00
CA ALA A 259 -10.85 -0.48 -9.43
C ALA A 259 -9.43 -0.39 -10.00
N VAL A 260 -8.50 0.25 -9.29
CA VAL A 260 -7.08 0.30 -9.68
C VAL A 260 -6.45 -1.10 -9.71
N GLN A 261 -6.73 -1.93 -8.72
CA GLN A 261 -6.23 -3.31 -8.69
C GLN A 261 -6.78 -4.13 -9.86
N LEU A 262 -8.08 -4.03 -10.14
CA LEU A 262 -8.71 -4.74 -11.26
C LEU A 262 -8.20 -4.22 -12.60
N GLY A 263 -8.04 -2.91 -12.74
CA GLY A 263 -7.45 -2.29 -13.93
C GLY A 263 -6.02 -2.75 -14.14
N SER A 264 -5.25 -2.94 -13.07
CA SER A 264 -3.88 -3.47 -13.15
C SER A 264 -3.86 -4.95 -13.62
N ILE A 265 -4.81 -5.77 -13.19
CA ILE A 265 -4.97 -7.16 -13.65
C ILE A 265 -5.36 -7.18 -15.14
N PHE A 266 -6.30 -6.34 -15.56
CA PHE A 266 -6.71 -6.24 -16.97
C PHE A 266 -5.57 -5.76 -17.86
N LEU A 267 -4.80 -4.80 -17.36
CA LEU A 267 -3.61 -4.35 -18.03
C LEU A 267 -2.57 -5.48 -18.15
N TYR A 268 -2.43 -6.30 -17.10
CA TYR A 268 -1.60 -7.50 -17.14
C TYR A 268 -2.07 -8.50 -18.21
N TRP A 269 -3.38 -8.69 -18.40
CA TRP A 269 -3.93 -9.53 -19.46
C TRP A 269 -4.06 -8.88 -20.85
N GLY A 270 -3.64 -7.62 -20.99
CA GLY A 270 -3.74 -6.88 -22.25
C GLY A 270 -5.13 -6.33 -22.58
N TRP A 271 -6.06 -6.32 -21.63
CA TRP A 271 -7.41 -5.74 -21.79
C TRP A 271 -7.38 -4.23 -21.54
N LEU A 272 -6.81 -3.50 -22.50
CA LEU A 272 -6.48 -2.08 -22.35
C LEU A 272 -7.70 -1.18 -22.10
N ASP A 273 -8.76 -1.37 -22.88
CA ASP A 273 -9.94 -0.49 -22.82
C ASP A 273 -10.62 -0.60 -21.45
N ASP A 274 -10.71 -1.84 -20.95
CA ASP A 274 -11.30 -2.15 -19.65
C ASP A 274 -10.40 -1.65 -18.51
N ALA A 275 -9.08 -1.79 -18.65
CA ALA A 275 -8.11 -1.28 -17.69
C ALA A 275 -8.17 0.25 -17.55
N VAL A 276 -8.15 0.98 -18.67
CA VAL A 276 -8.21 2.45 -18.63
C VAL A 276 -9.56 2.93 -18.13
N SER A 277 -10.65 2.27 -18.51
CA SER A 277 -11.99 2.58 -17.98
C SER A 277 -12.05 2.45 -16.45
N LEU A 278 -11.37 1.45 -15.89
CA LEU A 278 -11.28 1.27 -14.43
C LEU A 278 -10.37 2.31 -13.76
N PHE A 279 -9.29 2.75 -14.41
CA PHE A 279 -8.46 3.83 -13.90
C PHE A 279 -9.22 5.17 -13.93
N ASP A 280 -9.87 5.51 -15.04
CA ASP A 280 -10.70 6.70 -15.18
C ASP A 280 -11.82 6.71 -14.14
N PHE A 281 -12.45 5.55 -13.94
CA PHE A 281 -13.43 5.35 -12.89
C PHE A 281 -12.85 5.67 -11.51
N SER A 282 -11.66 5.14 -11.15
CA SER A 282 -11.06 5.37 -9.83
C SER A 282 -10.78 6.85 -9.50
N ILE A 283 -10.64 7.71 -10.51
CA ILE A 283 -10.28 9.12 -10.36
C ILE A 283 -11.50 10.02 -10.39
N ASN A 284 -12.42 9.75 -11.30
CA ASN A 284 -13.63 10.53 -11.49
C ASN A 284 -14.77 10.01 -10.59
N PHE A 285 -14.49 9.03 -9.74
CA PHE A 285 -15.49 8.48 -8.85
C PHE A 285 -15.92 9.53 -7.81
N ASP A 286 -17.19 9.92 -7.92
CA ASP A 286 -17.86 10.81 -6.98
C ASP A 286 -19.09 10.13 -6.36
N ARG A 287 -19.34 10.42 -5.08
CA ARG A 287 -20.38 9.82 -4.22
C ARG A 287 -21.80 10.03 -4.76
N ASP A 288 -22.02 11.12 -5.49
CA ASP A 288 -23.32 11.52 -6.05
C ASP A 288 -23.56 11.01 -7.48
N SER A 289 -22.55 10.36 -8.10
CA SER A 289 -22.69 9.82 -9.45
C SER A 289 -23.33 8.44 -9.44
N THR A 290 -24.42 8.24 -10.19
CA THR A 290 -24.92 6.90 -10.53
C THR A 290 -23.91 6.22 -11.45
N TRP A 291 -22.89 5.61 -10.86
CA TRP A 291 -21.89 4.87 -11.62
C TRP A 291 -22.42 3.52 -12.10
N THR A 292 -21.96 3.12 -13.27
CA THR A 292 -22.04 1.74 -13.73
C THR A 292 -20.61 1.26 -13.87
N LEU A 293 -20.34 0.06 -13.36
CA LEU A 293 -19.09 -0.62 -13.68
C LEU A 293 -18.96 -0.62 -15.20
N PRO A 294 -17.78 -0.24 -15.75
CA PRO A 294 -17.52 -0.43 -17.17
C PRO A 294 -17.94 -1.85 -17.55
N GLY A 295 -18.59 -2.03 -18.70
CA GLY A 295 -19.00 -3.35 -19.15
C GLY A 295 -17.78 -4.23 -19.38
N ILE A 296 -17.36 -4.96 -18.34
CA ILE A 296 -16.22 -5.88 -18.42
C ILE A 296 -16.67 -7.02 -19.32
N THR A 297 -16.25 -6.97 -20.57
CA THR A 297 -16.49 -8.06 -21.51
C THR A 297 -15.33 -9.03 -21.31
N GLU A 298 -15.59 -10.28 -20.92
CA GLU A 298 -14.53 -11.30 -20.90
C GLU A 298 -13.95 -11.39 -22.32
N LYS A 299 -12.76 -10.83 -22.50
CA LYS A 299 -12.00 -10.88 -23.75
C LYS A 299 -11.07 -12.09 -23.69
N GLN A 300 -10.62 -12.59 -24.83
CA GLN A 300 -9.47 -13.47 -24.80
C GLN A 300 -8.30 -12.72 -24.17
N VAL A 301 -7.63 -13.34 -23.20
CA VAL A 301 -6.34 -12.85 -22.70
C VAL A 301 -5.43 -12.70 -23.91
N VAL A 302 -4.90 -11.49 -24.13
CA VAL A 302 -3.91 -11.29 -25.19
C VAL A 302 -2.72 -12.14 -24.78
N SER A 303 -2.38 -13.16 -25.58
CA SER A 303 -1.27 -14.03 -25.23
C SER A 303 0.00 -13.17 -25.14
N ASP A 304 0.77 -13.31 -24.06
CA ASP A 304 2.14 -12.77 -23.94
C ASP A 304 3.13 -13.45 -24.91
N ASP A 305 2.61 -14.14 -25.93
CA ASP A 305 3.37 -14.85 -26.94
C ASP A 305 3.96 -13.85 -27.94
N LEU A 306 5.26 -13.59 -27.80
CA LEU A 306 6.02 -12.76 -28.72
C LEU A 306 6.18 -13.39 -30.12
N GLN A 307 5.55 -14.55 -30.38
CA GLN A 307 5.50 -15.21 -31.68
C GLN A 307 5.07 -14.26 -32.80
N ASN A 308 5.58 -14.52 -34.00
CA ASN A 308 5.31 -13.76 -35.22
C ASN A 308 5.72 -12.27 -35.17
N GLY A 309 6.61 -11.88 -34.24
CA GLY A 309 7.19 -10.54 -34.20
C GLY A 309 6.30 -9.47 -33.53
N CYS A 310 5.24 -9.91 -32.84
CA CYS A 310 4.39 -9.06 -32.00
C CYS A 310 5.22 -8.25 -31.01
N ASN A 311 4.82 -6.99 -30.79
CA ASN A 311 5.45 -6.10 -29.83
C ASN A 311 4.35 -5.42 -29.00
N PRO A 312 3.85 -6.12 -27.97
CA PRO A 312 2.68 -5.66 -27.21
C PRO A 312 2.86 -4.24 -26.68
N LEU A 313 4.03 -3.89 -26.14
CA LEU A 313 4.27 -2.54 -25.61
C LEU A 313 4.08 -1.44 -26.67
N GLU A 314 4.55 -1.66 -27.90
CA GLU A 314 4.42 -0.68 -28.99
C GLU A 314 2.97 -0.55 -29.46
N GLU A 315 2.27 -1.68 -29.63
CA GLU A 315 0.86 -1.71 -30.05
C GLU A 315 -0.05 -1.06 -29.00
N ILE A 316 0.21 -1.35 -27.73
CA ILE A 316 -0.48 -0.74 -26.58
C ILE A 316 -0.25 0.78 -26.60
N PHE A 317 1.00 1.21 -26.76
CA PHE A 317 1.33 2.63 -26.76
C PHE A 317 0.61 3.39 -27.90
N ASP A 318 0.62 2.84 -29.12
CA ASP A 318 -0.06 3.46 -30.26
C ASP A 318 -1.56 3.60 -30.01
N SER A 319 -2.19 2.53 -29.52
CA SER A 319 -3.61 2.53 -29.20
C SER A 319 -3.97 3.55 -28.11
N LEU A 320 -3.11 3.72 -27.10
CA LEU A 320 -3.34 4.70 -26.04
C LEU A 320 -3.13 6.14 -26.54
N GLN A 321 -2.14 6.36 -27.39
CA GLN A 321 -1.81 7.70 -27.90
C GLN A 321 -2.91 8.27 -28.80
N GLU A 322 -3.67 7.42 -29.49
CA GLU A 322 -4.83 7.84 -30.28
C GLU A 322 -6.02 8.29 -29.43
N ARG A 323 -6.07 7.87 -28.16
CA ARG A 323 -7.28 7.97 -27.31
C ARG A 323 -7.11 8.88 -26.11
N TYR A 324 -5.89 9.03 -25.60
CA TYR A 324 -5.61 9.71 -24.35
C TYR A 324 -4.52 10.77 -24.51
N SER A 325 -4.60 11.82 -23.68
CA SER A 325 -3.57 12.84 -23.66
C SER A 325 -2.24 12.29 -23.16
N ALA A 326 -1.13 12.94 -23.54
CA ALA A 326 0.20 12.54 -23.10
C ALA A 326 0.35 12.56 -21.56
N SER A 327 -0.32 13.49 -20.88
CA SER A 327 -0.37 13.57 -19.42
C SER A 327 -1.12 12.39 -18.79
N ASP A 328 -2.24 11.97 -19.39
CA ASP A 328 -3.07 10.88 -18.88
C ASP A 328 -2.34 9.54 -19.02
N MET A 329 -1.76 9.28 -20.18
CA MET A 329 -0.94 8.08 -20.39
C MET A 329 0.24 7.99 -19.41
N ARG A 330 0.90 9.11 -19.13
CA ARG A 330 1.98 9.17 -18.12
C ARG A 330 1.45 8.86 -16.72
N ARG A 331 0.28 9.37 -16.37
CA ARG A 331 -0.33 9.21 -15.05
C ARG A 331 -0.84 7.78 -14.81
N PHE A 332 -1.43 7.15 -15.82
CA PHE A 332 -2.17 5.89 -15.66
C PHE A 332 -1.43 4.65 -16.18
N CYS A 333 -0.69 4.78 -17.29
CA CYS A 333 -0.21 3.62 -18.04
C CYS A 333 1.29 3.40 -17.86
N ARG A 334 2.09 4.47 -17.87
CA ARG A 334 3.56 4.38 -17.92
C ARG A 334 4.14 3.49 -16.81
N ASN A 335 3.82 3.76 -15.54
CA ASN A 335 4.44 3.05 -14.41
C ASN A 335 4.16 1.54 -14.42
N LEU A 336 3.00 1.12 -14.93
CA LEU A 336 2.67 -0.30 -15.04
C LEU A 336 3.34 -0.92 -16.27
N MET A 337 3.30 -0.22 -17.41
CA MET A 337 3.90 -0.67 -18.67
C MET A 337 5.42 -0.87 -18.54
N VAL A 338 6.12 0.09 -17.94
CA VAL A 338 7.59 -0.01 -17.79
C VAL A 338 8.01 -1.14 -16.87
N ARG A 339 7.17 -1.48 -15.87
CA ARG A 339 7.43 -2.59 -14.94
C ARG A 339 7.12 -3.96 -15.54
N LYS A 340 6.14 -4.06 -16.46
CA LYS A 340 5.83 -5.31 -17.18
C LYS A 340 6.79 -5.55 -18.35
N TYR A 341 7.02 -4.53 -19.17
CA TYR A 341 7.71 -4.65 -20.45
C TYR A 341 9.11 -4.04 -20.40
N SER A 342 9.21 -2.72 -20.51
CA SER A 342 10.50 -1.99 -20.61
C SER A 342 10.30 -0.49 -20.39
N TRP A 343 11.33 0.17 -19.85
CA TRP A 343 11.35 1.63 -19.66
C TRP A 343 11.38 2.41 -20.97
N ALA A 344 12.17 1.97 -21.94
CA ALA A 344 12.17 2.47 -23.32
C ALA A 344 11.17 1.66 -24.17
N ILE A 345 10.48 2.32 -25.11
CA ILE A 345 9.50 1.66 -26.00
C ILE A 345 10.24 1.17 -27.27
N PRO A 346 10.47 -0.15 -27.43
CA PRO A 346 11.09 -0.66 -28.64
C PRO A 346 10.12 -0.44 -29.79
N SER A 347 10.49 0.32 -30.80
CA SER A 347 9.69 0.44 -32.02
C SER A 347 10.13 -0.57 -33.08
N LYS A 348 9.23 -0.96 -33.98
CA LYS A 348 9.55 -1.88 -35.09
C LYS A 348 10.77 -1.43 -35.89
N ASN A 349 10.91 -0.11 -36.10
CA ASN A 349 12.02 0.48 -36.84
C ASN A 349 13.36 0.35 -36.11
N VAL A 350 13.41 0.62 -34.80
CA VAL A 350 14.66 0.49 -34.03
C VAL A 350 15.06 -0.97 -33.84
N LEU A 351 14.09 -1.87 -33.59
CA LEU A 351 14.35 -3.31 -33.47
C LEU A 351 14.95 -3.87 -34.75
N LYS A 352 14.41 -3.48 -35.92
CA LYS A 352 14.98 -3.86 -37.22
C LYS A 352 16.42 -3.36 -37.36
N ALA A 353 16.66 -2.10 -37.05
CA ALA A 353 18.00 -1.51 -37.15
C ALA A 353 19.01 -2.20 -36.22
N ILE A 354 18.62 -2.58 -35.00
CA ILE A 354 19.49 -3.27 -34.04
C ILE A 354 19.76 -4.71 -34.49
N ALA A 355 18.76 -5.42 -35.02
CA ALA A 355 18.93 -6.79 -35.50
C ALA A 355 19.92 -6.92 -36.68
N GLU A 356 20.17 -5.83 -37.42
CA GLU A 356 21.06 -5.80 -38.58
C GLU A 356 22.56 -5.57 -38.22
N VAL A 357 22.92 -5.18 -36.98
CA VAL A 357 24.28 -4.71 -36.63
C VAL A 357 25.22 -5.79 -36.06
N GLY A 358 24.87 -7.07 -36.15
CA GLY A 358 25.74 -8.19 -35.78
C GLY A 358 25.40 -8.81 -34.41
N PRO A 359 26.25 -9.72 -33.91
CA PRO A 359 26.00 -10.36 -32.63
C PRO A 359 26.06 -9.33 -31.50
N LEU A 360 25.09 -9.39 -30.59
CA LEU A 360 24.86 -8.44 -29.52
C LEU A 360 25.23 -9.07 -28.18
N VAL A 361 25.67 -8.22 -27.25
CA VAL A 361 25.72 -8.53 -25.82
C VAL A 361 25.00 -7.44 -25.04
N GLU A 362 23.87 -7.78 -24.43
CA GLU A 362 23.09 -6.87 -23.60
C GLU A 362 23.54 -6.95 -22.14
N ILE A 363 23.84 -5.81 -21.55
CA ILE A 363 24.19 -5.69 -20.13
C ILE A 363 23.09 -4.89 -19.44
N GLY A 364 22.50 -5.44 -18.37
CA GLY A 364 21.35 -4.85 -17.67
C GLY A 364 20.03 -5.15 -18.34
N ALA A 365 19.88 -6.35 -18.87
CA ALA A 365 18.72 -6.74 -19.65
C ALA A 365 17.41 -6.79 -18.83
N GLY A 366 17.48 -6.75 -17.50
CA GLY A 366 16.33 -6.89 -16.61
C GLY A 366 15.61 -8.22 -16.81
N THR A 367 14.36 -8.15 -17.28
CA THR A 367 13.55 -9.33 -17.65
C THR A 367 13.82 -9.82 -19.07
N GLY A 368 14.67 -9.15 -19.84
CA GLY A 368 15.06 -9.55 -21.20
C GLY A 368 14.05 -9.21 -22.29
N TYR A 369 13.17 -8.23 -22.10
CA TYR A 369 12.13 -7.88 -23.10
C TYR A 369 12.72 -7.49 -24.46
N TRP A 370 13.76 -6.64 -24.49
CA TRP A 370 14.45 -6.27 -25.72
C TRP A 370 15.16 -7.47 -26.36
N ALA A 371 15.91 -8.25 -25.58
CA ALA A 371 16.52 -9.50 -26.06
C ALA A 371 15.50 -10.46 -26.68
N ALA A 372 14.32 -10.63 -26.06
CA ALA A 372 13.27 -11.50 -26.59
C ALA A 372 12.76 -11.00 -27.96
N LEU A 373 12.46 -9.70 -28.07
CA LEU A 373 12.01 -9.08 -29.32
C LEU A 373 13.05 -9.16 -30.45
N LEU A 374 14.34 -9.06 -30.10
CA LEU A 374 15.46 -9.16 -31.03
C LEU A 374 15.71 -10.61 -31.47
N ARG A 375 15.66 -11.58 -30.54
CA ARG A 375 15.76 -13.02 -30.85
C ARG A 375 14.66 -13.48 -31.81
N ASN A 376 13.42 -13.01 -31.61
CA ASN A 376 12.30 -13.32 -32.51
C ASN A 376 12.48 -12.72 -33.92
N ARG A 377 13.41 -11.78 -34.08
CA ARG A 377 13.82 -11.21 -35.37
C ARG A 377 15.10 -11.83 -35.92
N GLY A 378 15.59 -12.90 -35.30
CA GLY A 378 16.79 -13.63 -35.73
C GLY A 378 18.11 -12.98 -35.29
N ALA A 379 18.08 -11.98 -34.40
CA ALA A 379 19.32 -11.40 -33.88
C ALA A 379 20.03 -12.39 -32.95
N ASP A 380 21.34 -12.54 -33.12
CA ASP A 380 22.20 -13.21 -32.15
C ASP A 380 22.44 -12.27 -30.97
N ILE A 381 21.82 -12.53 -29.83
CA ILE A 381 21.96 -11.70 -28.62
C ILE A 381 22.11 -12.56 -27.37
N ILE A 382 23.14 -12.25 -26.58
CA ILE A 382 23.34 -12.78 -25.23
C ILE A 382 22.96 -11.68 -24.25
N ALA A 383 22.08 -12.00 -23.30
CA ALA A 383 21.55 -11.02 -22.34
C ALA A 383 22.02 -11.35 -20.93
N TYR A 384 22.59 -10.36 -20.24
CA TYR A 384 23.05 -10.46 -18.85
C TYR A 384 22.34 -9.44 -17.97
N ASP A 385 22.07 -9.84 -16.73
CA ASP A 385 21.63 -8.94 -15.67
C ASP A 385 22.23 -9.38 -14.33
N PHE A 386 22.42 -8.45 -13.38
CA PHE A 386 22.90 -8.80 -12.04
C PHE A 386 21.89 -9.69 -11.30
N ALA A 387 20.60 -9.48 -11.55
CA ALA A 387 19.50 -10.24 -10.97
C ALA A 387 18.42 -10.47 -12.04
N PRO A 388 18.65 -11.39 -13.00
CA PRO A 388 17.63 -11.79 -13.96
C PRO A 388 16.40 -12.27 -13.19
N SER A 389 15.23 -11.78 -13.58
CA SER A 389 13.93 -11.85 -12.91
C SER A 389 13.76 -12.76 -11.68
N ALA A 390 13.09 -12.23 -10.64
CA ALA A 390 12.50 -12.95 -9.49
C ALA A 390 13.38 -13.30 -8.26
N THR A 391 14.59 -12.74 -8.10
CA THR A 391 15.30 -12.81 -6.79
C THR A 391 14.96 -11.67 -5.82
N GLY A 392 13.87 -10.92 -6.06
CA GLY A 392 13.31 -9.96 -5.10
C GLY A 392 14.14 -8.72 -4.80
N ARG A 393 15.29 -8.51 -5.49
CA ARG A 393 16.18 -7.36 -5.24
C ARG A 393 15.99 -6.18 -6.20
N ASN A 394 15.42 -6.40 -7.39
CA ASN A 394 15.25 -5.34 -8.39
C ASN A 394 13.82 -4.77 -8.35
N GLY A 395 13.63 -3.61 -7.72
CA GLY A 395 12.32 -2.93 -7.60
C GLY A 395 11.76 -2.34 -8.92
N TYR A 396 12.50 -2.47 -10.02
CA TYR A 396 12.22 -1.81 -11.30
C TYR A 396 11.25 -2.58 -12.21
N THR A 397 11.01 -3.87 -11.97
CA THR A 397 10.08 -4.70 -12.75
C THR A 397 9.06 -5.39 -11.84
N LEU A 398 7.97 -5.89 -12.41
CA LEU A 398 7.08 -6.79 -11.68
C LEU A 398 7.83 -8.09 -11.32
N LYS A 399 7.39 -8.80 -10.27
CA LYS A 399 7.86 -10.16 -9.95
C LYS A 399 7.29 -11.15 -10.98
N THR A 400 7.75 -11.05 -12.23
CA THR A 400 7.34 -11.91 -13.34
C THR A 400 8.53 -12.74 -13.81
N ASN A 401 8.27 -13.82 -14.55
CA ASN A 401 9.33 -14.54 -15.25
C ASN A 401 9.99 -13.65 -16.31
N SER A 402 11.26 -13.90 -16.61
CA SER A 402 11.94 -13.30 -17.76
C SER A 402 11.23 -13.64 -19.07
N TRP A 403 11.24 -12.70 -20.01
CA TRP A 403 10.71 -12.84 -21.36
C TRP A 403 11.55 -13.79 -22.24
N THR A 404 12.81 -14.01 -21.86
CA THR A 404 13.74 -14.91 -22.53
C THR A 404 14.86 -15.30 -21.57
N GLU A 405 15.79 -16.15 -22.01
CA GLU A 405 16.96 -16.48 -21.19
C GLU A 405 17.82 -15.23 -20.94
N VAL A 406 18.02 -14.90 -19.66
CA VAL A 406 18.91 -13.84 -19.18
C VAL A 406 19.85 -14.46 -18.14
N LEU A 407 21.16 -14.33 -18.38
CA LEU A 407 22.18 -14.96 -17.57
C LEU A 407 22.57 -14.04 -16.38
N PRO A 408 22.72 -14.58 -15.16
CA PRO A 408 23.13 -13.79 -14.00
C PRO A 408 24.61 -13.42 -14.11
N ALA A 409 24.92 -12.13 -14.26
CA ALA A 409 26.30 -11.65 -14.30
C ALA A 409 26.42 -10.16 -13.99
N THR A 410 27.65 -9.70 -13.73
CA THR A 410 27.93 -8.27 -13.53
C THR A 410 28.20 -7.58 -14.86
N GLU A 411 28.18 -6.26 -14.85
CA GLU A 411 28.45 -5.40 -15.99
C GLU A 411 29.84 -5.59 -16.61
N THR A 412 30.81 -6.12 -15.85
CA THR A 412 32.17 -6.40 -16.34
C THR A 412 32.26 -7.62 -17.26
N THR A 413 31.21 -8.44 -17.30
CA THR A 413 31.13 -9.65 -18.15
C THR A 413 31.25 -9.33 -19.64
N VAL A 414 30.92 -8.11 -20.04
CA VAL A 414 31.10 -7.63 -21.41
C VAL A 414 32.55 -7.73 -21.90
N ALA A 415 33.55 -7.76 -21.00
CA ALA A 415 34.96 -7.92 -21.36
C ALA A 415 35.26 -9.25 -22.07
N TYR A 416 34.41 -10.27 -21.89
CA TYR A 416 34.53 -11.57 -22.56
C TYR A 416 33.88 -11.62 -23.95
N HIS A 417 33.26 -10.52 -24.40
CA HIS A 417 32.54 -10.44 -25.67
C HIS A 417 33.06 -9.28 -26.56
N PRO A 418 34.38 -9.19 -26.85
CA PRO A 418 34.93 -8.11 -27.67
C PRO A 418 34.45 -8.15 -29.14
N ASP A 419 34.00 -9.31 -29.60
CA ASP A 419 33.49 -9.59 -30.94
C ASP A 419 32.02 -9.20 -31.13
N ARG A 420 31.32 -8.83 -30.05
CA ARG A 420 29.89 -8.50 -30.05
C ARG A 420 29.68 -7.02 -29.80
N THR A 421 28.67 -6.44 -30.44
CA THR A 421 28.22 -5.08 -30.17
C THR A 421 27.63 -4.98 -28.76
N LEU A 422 28.19 -4.12 -27.92
CA LEU A 422 27.63 -3.83 -26.60
C LEU A 422 26.28 -3.14 -26.75
N PHE A 423 25.25 -3.70 -26.13
CA PHE A 423 23.91 -3.13 -26.09
C PHE A 423 23.57 -2.73 -24.64
N LEU A 424 23.30 -1.44 -24.44
CA LEU A 424 22.86 -0.88 -23.16
C LEU A 424 21.49 -0.24 -23.35
N CYS A 425 20.45 -0.83 -22.73
CA CYS A 425 19.11 -0.29 -22.78
C CYS A 425 18.68 0.32 -21.45
N TRP A 426 18.38 1.62 -21.47
CA TRP A 426 17.86 2.39 -20.35
C TRP A 426 18.62 2.18 -19.02
N PRO A 427 19.96 2.31 -19.03
CA PRO A 427 20.73 2.12 -17.81
C PRO A 427 20.39 3.17 -16.74
N PRO A 428 20.38 2.79 -15.45
CA PRO A 428 20.04 3.68 -14.35
C PRO A 428 20.96 4.92 -14.28
N LEU A 429 20.38 6.09 -14.02
CA LEU A 429 21.11 7.36 -13.84
C LEU A 429 21.98 7.40 -12.58
N ASN A 430 21.48 6.83 -11.48
CA ASN A 430 22.10 6.92 -10.15
C ASN A 430 22.97 5.70 -9.83
N ASP A 431 23.43 4.96 -10.84
CA ASP A 431 24.26 3.78 -10.70
C ASP A 431 25.29 3.74 -11.84
N GLU A 432 26.55 3.46 -11.49
CA GLU A 432 27.69 3.47 -12.40
C GLU A 432 27.74 2.26 -13.36
N MET A 433 26.72 1.41 -13.37
CA MET A 433 26.64 0.19 -14.16
C MET A 433 26.97 0.41 -15.65
N ALA A 434 26.42 1.44 -16.29
CA ALA A 434 26.74 1.75 -17.69
C ALA A 434 28.20 2.19 -17.88
N TYR A 435 28.71 3.04 -16.99
CA TYR A 435 30.10 3.48 -17.02
C TYR A 435 31.08 2.32 -16.85
N ARG A 436 30.80 1.41 -15.91
CA ARG A 436 31.61 0.23 -15.64
C ARG A 436 31.56 -0.79 -16.78
N ALA A 437 30.39 -1.02 -17.39
CA ALA A 437 30.26 -1.80 -18.62
C ALA A 437 31.13 -1.21 -19.74
N LEU A 438 30.96 0.08 -20.04
CA LEU A 438 31.72 0.77 -21.08
C LEU A 438 33.22 0.82 -20.79
N ARG A 439 33.61 0.79 -19.51
CA ARG A 439 35.02 0.71 -19.10
C ARG A 439 35.64 -0.65 -19.35
N ALA A 440 34.90 -1.71 -19.04
CA ALA A 440 35.36 -3.09 -19.22
C ALA A 440 35.33 -3.53 -20.69
N TYR A 441 34.46 -2.92 -21.51
CA TYR A 441 34.26 -3.29 -22.90
C TYR A 441 35.44 -2.89 -23.79
N THR A 442 35.97 -3.87 -24.52
CA THR A 442 37.13 -3.75 -25.42
C THR A 442 36.76 -3.80 -26.91
N GLY A 443 35.52 -4.12 -27.25
CA GLY A 443 35.04 -4.13 -28.65
C GLY A 443 34.77 -2.73 -29.21
N ASP A 444 34.40 -2.66 -30.49
CA ASP A 444 34.42 -1.41 -31.26
C ASP A 444 33.05 -0.79 -31.53
N SER A 445 31.96 -1.49 -31.19
CA SER A 445 30.59 -1.04 -31.48
C SER A 445 29.73 -1.00 -30.23
N LEU A 446 28.95 0.07 -30.05
CA LEU A 446 28.04 0.28 -28.92
C LEU A 446 26.67 0.76 -29.44
N ILE A 447 25.61 0.18 -28.88
CA ILE A 447 24.24 0.67 -29.01
C ILE A 447 23.76 1.09 -27.62
N TYR A 448 23.34 2.34 -27.50
CA TYR A 448 22.79 2.92 -26.28
C TYR A 448 21.34 3.36 -26.52
N ILE A 449 20.41 2.86 -25.72
CA ILE A 449 19.02 3.34 -25.67
C ILE A 449 18.83 4.16 -24.40
N GLY A 450 18.44 5.42 -24.55
CA GLY A 450 18.18 6.30 -23.42
C GLY A 450 18.17 7.76 -23.84
N GLU A 451 18.47 8.65 -22.90
CA GLU A 451 18.53 10.09 -23.09
C GLU A 451 19.98 10.59 -23.18
N PRO A 452 20.25 11.69 -23.91
CA PRO A 452 21.52 12.40 -23.80
C PRO A 452 21.67 13.06 -22.42
N PHE A 453 22.90 13.40 -22.03
CA PHE A 453 23.14 14.16 -20.80
C PHE A 453 22.89 15.68 -20.98
N PRO A 454 22.23 16.36 -20.01
CA PRO A 454 21.54 15.81 -18.84
C PRO A 454 20.23 15.11 -19.22
N GLY A 455 19.97 13.94 -18.62
CA GLY A 455 18.80 13.09 -18.91
C GLY A 455 18.49 12.11 -17.77
N CYS A 456 17.58 11.17 -17.99
CA CYS A 456 17.16 10.19 -16.99
C CYS A 456 17.91 8.85 -17.01
N THR A 457 18.93 8.70 -17.86
CA THR A 457 19.64 7.43 -18.07
C THR A 457 21.15 7.64 -18.19
N ALA A 458 21.90 6.68 -17.63
CA ALA A 458 23.36 6.68 -17.47
C ALA A 458 23.93 7.92 -16.75
N ASP A 459 24.95 7.69 -15.93
CA ASP A 459 25.62 8.76 -15.18
C ASP A 459 26.48 9.68 -16.07
N GLU A 460 26.90 10.82 -15.49
CA GLU A 460 27.78 11.78 -16.16
C GLU A 460 29.08 11.13 -16.66
N ASN A 461 29.68 10.24 -15.86
CA ASN A 461 30.93 9.54 -16.19
C ASN A 461 30.83 8.70 -17.47
N PHE A 462 29.68 8.05 -17.70
CA PHE A 462 29.40 7.31 -18.93
C PHE A 462 29.38 8.25 -20.15
N HIS A 463 28.64 9.36 -20.06
CA HIS A 463 28.51 10.32 -21.18
C HIS A 463 29.84 11.01 -21.48
N ASP A 464 30.60 11.37 -20.45
CA ASP A 464 31.97 11.89 -20.55
C ASP A 464 32.88 10.95 -21.35
N ARG A 465 32.75 9.65 -21.11
CA ARG A 465 33.54 8.62 -21.77
C ARG A 465 33.09 8.39 -23.21
N LEU A 466 31.78 8.45 -23.48
CA LEU A 466 31.25 8.42 -24.83
C LEU A 466 31.83 9.57 -25.66
N GLU A 467 31.78 10.79 -25.15
CA GLU A 467 32.28 11.97 -25.85
C GLU A 467 33.80 11.87 -26.12
N LYS A 468 34.56 11.36 -25.15
CA LYS A 468 36.03 11.21 -25.28
C LYS A 468 36.43 10.13 -26.28
N ASN A 469 35.78 8.96 -26.26
CA ASN A 469 36.32 7.75 -26.90
C ASN A 469 35.46 7.15 -28.02
N TRP A 470 34.28 7.69 -28.30
CA TRP A 470 33.33 7.13 -29.25
C TRP A 470 32.83 8.17 -30.25
N VAL A 471 32.44 7.71 -31.44
CA VAL A 471 31.86 8.51 -32.53
C VAL A 471 30.42 8.05 -32.74
N LEU A 472 29.48 8.98 -32.69
CA LEU A 472 28.08 8.69 -33.03
C LEU A 472 27.94 8.50 -34.55
N VAL A 473 27.50 7.31 -34.96
CA VAL A 473 27.32 6.93 -36.36
C VAL A 473 25.87 7.09 -36.80
N LYS A 474 24.92 6.75 -35.93
CA LYS A 474 23.48 6.79 -36.25
C LYS A 474 22.67 7.10 -35.00
N LYS A 475 21.61 7.89 -35.18
CA LYS A 475 20.57 8.13 -34.17
C LYS A 475 19.21 7.74 -34.74
N ILE A 476 18.40 7.03 -33.96
CA ILE A 476 17.00 6.72 -34.28
C ILE A 476 16.14 7.18 -33.11
N ASP A 477 15.18 8.07 -33.36
CA ASP A 477 14.24 8.49 -32.31
C ASP A 477 13.25 7.37 -31.96
N LEU A 478 12.97 7.20 -30.67
CA LEU A 478 12.01 6.21 -30.18
C LEU A 478 10.62 6.83 -30.00
N LYS A 479 9.60 5.96 -29.95
CA LYS A 479 8.35 6.30 -29.29
C LYS A 479 8.64 6.56 -27.81
N ARG A 480 8.05 7.61 -27.26
CA ARG A 480 8.45 8.14 -25.95
C ARG A 480 7.26 8.53 -25.10
N TRP A 481 7.33 8.20 -23.82
CA TRP A 481 6.41 8.71 -22.84
C TRP A 481 6.53 10.23 -22.70
N HIS A 482 5.47 10.89 -22.22
CA HIS A 482 5.50 12.33 -21.97
C HIS A 482 6.68 12.72 -21.05
N LEU A 483 7.43 13.76 -21.46
CA LEU A 483 8.66 14.28 -20.83
C LEU A 483 9.93 13.41 -20.96
N ILE A 484 9.85 12.23 -21.57
CA ILE A 484 11.01 11.37 -21.84
C ILE A 484 11.56 11.67 -23.23
N LYS A 485 12.88 11.63 -23.41
CA LYS A 485 13.56 11.96 -24.68
C LYS A 485 14.37 10.80 -25.25
N ASP A 486 13.90 9.57 -25.02
CA ASP A 486 14.61 8.35 -25.42
C ASP A 486 14.92 8.32 -26.93
N SER A 487 16.11 7.83 -27.25
CA SER A 487 16.59 7.57 -28.61
C SER A 487 17.56 6.40 -28.59
N ALA A 488 17.76 5.78 -29.75
CA ALA A 488 18.79 4.79 -29.98
C ALA A 488 20.00 5.46 -30.62
N PHE A 489 21.15 5.31 -29.99
CA PHE A 489 22.41 5.86 -30.43
C PHE A 489 23.37 4.72 -30.76
N PHE A 490 23.91 4.75 -31.97
CA PHE A 490 24.85 3.75 -32.47
C PHE A 490 26.22 4.42 -32.55
N TYR A 491 27.19 3.87 -31.84
CA TYR A 491 28.53 4.40 -31.72
C TYR A 491 29.58 3.42 -32.23
N THR A 492 30.67 3.96 -32.77
CA THR A 492 31.91 3.24 -33.03
C THR A 492 33.05 3.83 -32.22
N ARG A 493 33.99 3.01 -31.77
CA ARG A 493 35.18 3.47 -31.04
C ARG A 493 36.05 4.36 -31.94
N LYS A 494 36.66 5.40 -31.36
CA LYS A 494 37.57 6.33 -32.04
C LYS A 494 38.91 5.71 -32.40
#